data_AF-A0A9D5GCJ3-F1
#
_entry.id   AF-A0A9D5GCJ3-F1
#
_cell.length_a   1.000
_cell.length_b   1.000
_cell.length_c   1.000
_cell.angle_alpha   90.00
_cell.angle_beta   90.00
_cell.angle_gamma   90.00
#
_symmetry.space_group_name_H-M   'P 1'
#
loop_
_entity.id
_entity.type
_entity.pdbx_description
1 polymer ?
#
loop_
_entity_poly.entity_id
_entity_poly.type
_entity_poly.pdbx_seq_one_letter_code
_entity_poly.pdbx_strand_id
1 'polypeptide(L)'
;MVHKTAEFLRQAIETLWNNRFRSLLTMLGLIIGVGSVIAILAVGDATNRSVQNLLSQYSQASSFVVAKQTQPDFQNAAIRYTDARAVAKAVPQVKAVIPIMVIPMTTTVRHRTKTITVITAGAGVGFDASALEAGRRFTPLEVAAHRHVCILSYDARNTIFSPGAAVTGSSVRLNGSYYTVVGVQAKPLNAGLLQSDSGSETVTVPYTLIPEFGYSYVAGLSIVSDPEHVTQDGNAAIDALKKIHGQRSQYQERDIKTLNEGIAKVFTVLTGVIGVIAGISLLVGGVGIMNIMLVSVTERTREIGIRKAVGAARTDILLQFLSEALVMCLAGGLIGLCGGVGLAELVIHTLIIKLTGTVVAFSWAPIVTIAVVFSAGVALVFGTYPAVRASYLDPIECLRFE
;
A
#
# COMPACT_ATOMS: atom_id res chain seq x y z
N MET A 1 -28.91 33.57 -20.58
CA MET A 1 -28.61 32.64 -19.47
C MET A 1 -27.14 32.69 -19.05
N VAL A 2 -26.19 32.47 -19.96
CA VAL A 2 -24.74 32.45 -19.66
C VAL A 2 -24.18 33.76 -19.07
N HIS A 3 -24.64 34.92 -19.53
CA HIS A 3 -24.22 36.22 -18.98
C HIS A 3 -24.67 36.41 -17.51
N LYS A 4 -25.92 36.06 -17.18
CA LYS A 4 -26.45 36.14 -15.81
C LYS A 4 -25.69 35.24 -14.83
N THR A 5 -25.37 34.01 -15.23
CA THR A 5 -24.59 33.08 -14.39
C THR A 5 -23.18 33.57 -14.13
N ALA A 6 -22.55 34.25 -15.10
CA ALA A 6 -21.22 34.83 -14.93
C ALA A 6 -21.24 36.03 -13.96
N GLU A 7 -22.28 36.87 -14.00
CA GLU A 7 -22.47 37.95 -13.02
C GLU A 7 -22.67 37.42 -11.60
N PHE A 8 -23.47 36.37 -11.42
CA PHE A 8 -23.65 35.75 -10.09
C PHE A 8 -22.35 35.16 -9.54
N LEU A 9 -21.55 34.49 -10.38
CA LEU A 9 -20.22 34.00 -9.99
C LEU A 9 -19.28 35.14 -9.60
N ARG A 10 -19.28 36.25 -10.35
CA ARG A 10 -18.46 37.43 -10.02
C ARG A 10 -18.88 38.04 -8.68
N GLN A 11 -20.18 38.20 -8.45
CA GLN A 11 -20.70 38.70 -7.19
C GLN A 11 -20.34 37.78 -6.01
N ALA A 12 -20.42 36.46 -6.19
CA ALA A 12 -20.03 35.48 -5.19
C ALA A 12 -18.53 35.58 -4.81
N ILE A 13 -17.66 35.84 -5.79
CA ILE A 13 -16.23 36.06 -5.54
C ILE A 13 -16.00 37.37 -4.77
N GLU A 14 -16.71 38.44 -5.13
CA GLU A 14 -16.61 39.73 -4.44
C GLU A 14 -17.11 39.64 -2.98
N THR A 15 -18.20 38.92 -2.72
CA THR A 15 -18.71 38.73 -1.34
C THR A 15 -17.76 37.92 -0.47
N LEU A 16 -17.13 36.89 -1.04
CA LEU A 16 -16.05 36.13 -0.40
C LEU A 16 -14.85 37.01 -0.03
N TRP A 17 -14.45 37.90 -0.95
CA TRP A 17 -13.29 38.76 -0.75
C TRP A 17 -13.52 39.86 0.29
N ASN A 18 -14.75 40.34 0.41
CA ASN A 18 -15.14 41.36 1.38
C ASN A 18 -15.27 40.78 2.80
N ASN A 19 -15.61 39.49 2.94
CA ASN A 19 -15.83 38.82 4.23
C ASN A 19 -14.82 37.71 4.53
N ARG A 20 -13.53 37.95 4.26
CA ARG A 20 -12.46 36.94 4.28
C ARG A 20 -12.44 36.04 5.52
N PHE A 21 -12.60 36.63 6.72
CA PHE A 21 -12.51 35.86 7.97
C PHE A 21 -13.68 34.89 8.14
N ARG A 22 -14.89 35.36 7.86
CA ARG A 22 -16.10 34.53 7.90
C ARG A 22 -16.08 33.45 6.83
N SER A 23 -15.67 33.82 5.62
CA SER A 23 -15.49 32.89 4.50
C SER A 23 -14.42 31.83 4.79
N LEU A 24 -13.32 32.20 5.44
CA LEU A 24 -12.30 31.23 5.83
C LEU A 24 -12.82 30.29 6.92
N LEU A 25 -13.52 30.80 7.93
CA LEU A 25 -14.07 30.00 9.02
C LEU A 25 -15.15 29.02 8.55
N THR A 26 -15.99 29.42 7.59
CA THR A 26 -16.96 28.53 6.92
C THR A 26 -16.30 27.44 6.10
N MET A 27 -15.29 27.81 5.32
CA MET A 27 -14.59 26.86 4.47
C MET A 27 -13.69 25.93 5.28
N LEU A 28 -13.28 26.29 6.50
CA LEU A 28 -12.31 25.53 7.30
C LEU A 28 -12.71 24.05 7.50
N GLY A 29 -13.98 23.80 7.84
CA GLY A 29 -14.49 22.42 7.99
C GLY A 29 -14.40 21.62 6.70
N LEU A 30 -14.69 22.27 5.56
CA LEU A 30 -14.57 21.65 4.24
C LEU A 30 -13.10 21.45 3.83
N ILE A 31 -12.22 22.42 4.10
CA ILE A 31 -10.78 22.36 3.81
C ILE A 31 -10.17 21.17 4.55
N ILE A 32 -10.45 21.04 5.85
CA ILE A 32 -9.94 19.94 6.68
C ILE A 32 -10.57 18.61 6.24
N GLY A 33 -11.87 18.57 5.98
CA GLY A 33 -12.58 17.39 5.49
C GLY A 33 -12.01 16.87 4.18
N VAL A 34 -12.00 17.70 3.13
CA VAL A 34 -11.49 17.34 1.80
C VAL A 34 -9.99 17.02 1.86
N GLY A 35 -9.20 17.84 2.57
CA GLY A 35 -7.76 17.62 2.69
C GLY A 35 -7.40 16.32 3.41
N SER A 36 -8.11 15.97 4.49
CA SER A 36 -7.89 14.71 5.20
C SER A 36 -8.26 13.49 4.35
N VAL A 37 -9.41 13.50 3.67
CA VAL A 37 -9.81 12.43 2.72
C VAL A 37 -8.70 12.20 1.69
N ILE A 38 -8.22 13.28 1.07
CA ILE A 38 -7.22 13.24 0.01
C ILE A 38 -5.90 12.70 0.54
N ALA A 39 -5.43 13.20 1.68
CA ALA A 39 -4.20 12.75 2.30
C ALA A 39 -4.24 11.25 2.62
N ILE A 40 -5.35 10.78 3.19
CA ILE A 40 -5.55 9.38 3.55
C ILE A 40 -5.62 8.48 2.31
N LEU A 41 -6.35 8.88 1.28
CA LEU A 41 -6.44 8.09 0.04
C LEU A 41 -5.09 8.01 -0.67
N ALA A 42 -4.35 9.11 -0.74
CA ALA A 42 -3.01 9.15 -1.33
C ALA A 42 -2.02 8.27 -0.54
N VAL A 43 -1.98 8.40 0.78
CA VAL A 43 -1.13 7.57 1.66
C VAL A 43 -1.54 6.10 1.61
N GLY A 44 -2.85 5.81 1.57
CA GLY A 44 -3.41 4.46 1.47
C GLY A 44 -3.03 3.77 0.16
N ASP A 45 -3.22 4.45 -0.98
CA ASP A 45 -2.81 3.93 -2.29
C ASP A 45 -1.29 3.73 -2.36
N ALA A 46 -0.51 4.69 -1.84
CA ALA A 46 0.95 4.59 -1.81
C ALA A 46 1.41 3.37 -0.98
N THR A 47 0.79 3.17 0.19
CA THR A 47 1.08 2.03 1.07
C THR A 47 0.66 0.72 0.42
N ASN A 48 -0.53 0.66 -0.20
CA ASN A 48 -1.02 -0.53 -0.87
C ASN A 48 -0.10 -0.93 -2.04
N ARG A 49 0.31 0.02 -2.88
CA ARG A 49 1.29 -0.23 -3.95
C ARG A 49 2.65 -0.64 -3.40
N SER A 50 3.11 -0.03 -2.31
CA SER A 50 4.35 -0.39 -1.64
C SER A 50 4.32 -1.84 -1.14
N VAL A 51 3.20 -2.26 -0.55
CA VAL A 51 2.94 -3.63 -0.11
C VAL A 51 2.83 -4.57 -1.31
N GLN A 52 2.10 -4.22 -2.37
CA GLN A 52 2.04 -5.04 -3.59
C GLN A 52 3.43 -5.23 -4.22
N ASN A 53 4.27 -4.18 -4.20
CA ASN A 53 5.64 -4.27 -4.68
C ASN A 53 6.49 -5.20 -3.80
N LEU A 54 6.37 -5.14 -2.47
CA LEU A 54 7.00 -6.12 -1.56
C LEU A 54 6.60 -7.54 -1.96
N LEU A 55 5.30 -7.77 -2.07
CA LEU A 55 4.75 -9.11 -2.25
C LEU A 55 5.06 -9.65 -3.66
N SER A 56 5.15 -8.78 -4.67
CA SER A 56 5.56 -9.13 -6.03
C SER A 56 7.00 -9.63 -6.13
N GLN A 57 7.89 -9.13 -5.26
CA GLN A 57 9.29 -9.58 -5.22
C GLN A 57 9.46 -10.95 -4.57
N TYR A 58 8.56 -11.31 -3.64
CA TYR A 58 8.64 -12.58 -2.92
C TYR A 58 7.84 -13.71 -3.57
N SER A 59 6.70 -13.44 -4.22
CA SER A 59 5.91 -14.50 -4.84
C SER A 59 4.73 -14.00 -5.66
N GLN A 60 4.86 -14.10 -6.98
CA GLN A 60 3.68 -14.32 -7.83
C GLN A 60 3.71 -15.66 -8.55
N ALA A 61 4.80 -16.41 -8.44
CA ALA A 61 5.04 -17.62 -9.23
C ALA A 61 5.43 -18.82 -8.36
N SER A 62 5.30 -18.76 -7.02
CA SER A 62 5.67 -19.91 -6.18
C SER A 62 4.69 -20.21 -5.06
N SER A 63 4.29 -21.47 -4.97
CA SER A 63 3.52 -22.04 -3.86
C SER A 63 4.45 -22.62 -2.81
N PHE A 64 4.17 -22.43 -1.52
CA PHE A 64 4.97 -23.01 -0.45
C PHE A 64 4.23 -24.19 0.21
N VAL A 65 4.75 -25.39 0.03
CA VAL A 65 4.17 -26.62 0.58
C VAL A 65 4.90 -27.02 1.86
N VAL A 66 4.14 -27.15 2.95
CA VAL A 66 4.67 -27.52 4.27
C VAL A 66 3.86 -28.66 4.90
N ALA A 67 4.51 -29.42 5.79
CA ALA A 67 3.82 -30.38 6.64
C ALA A 67 2.94 -29.65 7.66
N LYS A 68 1.71 -30.15 7.92
CA LYS A 68 0.86 -29.58 8.98
C LYS A 68 1.43 -29.89 10.36
N GLN A 69 1.55 -28.88 11.22
CA GLN A 69 2.07 -29.05 12.59
C GLN A 69 1.12 -29.84 13.50
N THR A 70 -0.18 -29.81 13.25
CA THR A 70 -1.23 -30.45 14.07
C THR A 70 -1.52 -31.91 13.71
N GLN A 71 -0.68 -32.56 12.89
CA GLN A 71 -0.95 -33.92 12.41
C GLN A 71 -0.45 -35.01 13.38
N PRO A 72 -1.07 -36.22 13.38
CA PRO A 72 -0.79 -37.26 14.37
C PRO A 72 0.63 -37.84 14.28
N ASP A 73 1.24 -37.80 13.09
CA ASP A 73 2.55 -38.39 12.81
C ASP A 73 3.44 -37.37 12.08
N PHE A 74 3.99 -36.44 12.86
CA PHE A 74 4.84 -35.37 12.34
C PHE A 74 6.18 -35.88 11.80
N GLN A 75 6.72 -36.97 12.36
CA GLN A 75 8.01 -37.52 11.92
C GLN A 75 7.92 -38.16 10.53
N ASN A 76 6.88 -38.96 10.25
CA ASN A 76 6.72 -39.53 8.90
C ASN A 76 6.29 -38.50 7.85
N ALA A 77 5.63 -37.42 8.26
CA ALA A 77 5.24 -36.35 7.35
C ALA A 77 6.34 -35.28 7.16
N ALA A 78 7.50 -35.43 7.79
CA ALA A 78 8.61 -34.51 7.65
C ALA A 78 9.18 -34.58 6.22
N ILE A 79 9.17 -33.44 5.52
CA ILE A 79 9.65 -33.33 4.15
C ILE A 79 11.18 -33.44 4.16
N ARG A 80 11.73 -34.36 3.35
CA ARG A 80 13.16 -34.55 3.16
C ARG A 80 13.66 -33.73 1.97
N TYR A 81 14.93 -33.36 2.00
CA TYR A 81 15.53 -32.63 0.87
C TYR A 81 15.45 -33.44 -0.44
N THR A 82 15.50 -34.77 -0.35
CA THR A 82 15.42 -35.70 -1.50
C THR A 82 14.05 -35.68 -2.17
N ASP A 83 13.00 -35.34 -1.44
CA ASP A 83 11.62 -35.38 -1.94
C ASP A 83 11.41 -34.34 -3.02
N ALA A 84 12.16 -33.23 -2.98
CA ALA A 84 12.14 -32.20 -4.01
C ALA A 84 12.34 -32.81 -5.41
N ARG A 85 13.26 -33.77 -5.56
CA ARG A 85 13.52 -34.44 -6.84
C ARG A 85 12.38 -35.39 -7.24
N ALA A 86 11.78 -36.08 -6.28
CA ALA A 86 10.66 -36.97 -6.55
C ALA A 86 9.40 -36.19 -6.94
N VAL A 87 9.11 -35.09 -6.24
CA VAL A 87 8.01 -34.16 -6.54
C VAL A 87 8.22 -33.50 -7.89
N ALA A 88 9.43 -33.02 -8.21
CA ALA A 88 9.74 -32.46 -9.53
C ALA A 88 9.49 -33.43 -10.68
N LYS A 89 9.72 -34.74 -10.47
CA LYS A 89 9.40 -35.78 -11.46
C LYS A 89 7.90 -36.07 -11.56
N ALA A 90 7.18 -35.99 -10.44
CA ALA A 90 5.75 -36.28 -10.38
C ALA A 90 4.88 -35.13 -10.94
N VAL A 91 5.40 -33.90 -10.95
CA VAL A 91 4.69 -32.69 -11.36
C VAL A 91 5.52 -31.95 -12.43
N PRO A 92 5.67 -32.51 -13.65
CA PRO A 92 6.62 -32.01 -14.65
C PRO A 92 6.25 -30.63 -15.23
N GLN A 93 5.02 -30.15 -15.02
CA GLN A 93 4.57 -28.84 -15.49
C GLN A 93 5.16 -27.66 -14.69
N VAL A 94 5.70 -27.90 -13.48
CA VAL A 94 6.31 -26.84 -12.67
C VAL A 94 7.71 -26.51 -13.17
N LYS A 95 8.11 -25.24 -13.07
CA LYS A 95 9.42 -24.76 -13.51
C LYS A 95 10.54 -25.24 -12.60
N ALA A 96 10.31 -25.30 -11.29
CA ALA A 96 11.27 -25.79 -10.32
C ALA A 96 10.61 -26.24 -9.01
N VAL A 97 11.23 -27.19 -8.33
CA VAL A 97 10.90 -27.57 -6.95
C VAL A 97 12.14 -27.39 -6.09
N ILE A 98 12.08 -26.44 -5.16
CA ILE A 98 13.24 -26.01 -4.38
C ILE A 98 12.97 -26.34 -2.90
N PRO A 99 13.78 -27.17 -2.24
CA PRO A 99 13.67 -27.38 -0.81
C PRO A 99 14.18 -26.15 -0.06
N ILE A 100 13.38 -25.68 0.90
CA ILE A 100 13.68 -24.48 1.67
C ILE A 100 13.98 -24.85 3.12
N MET A 101 15.07 -24.30 3.61
CA MET A 101 15.53 -24.42 4.98
C MET A 101 16.10 -23.09 5.43
N VAL A 102 15.79 -22.73 6.67
CA VAL A 102 16.31 -21.53 7.36
C VAL A 102 17.11 -22.01 8.55
N ILE A 103 18.40 -21.69 8.58
CA ILE A 103 19.36 -22.24 9.54
C ILE A 103 20.11 -21.06 10.17
N PRO A 104 20.07 -20.90 11.51
CA PRO A 104 20.97 -19.96 12.16
C PRO A 104 22.41 -20.49 12.09
N MET A 105 23.32 -19.72 11.52
CA MET A 105 24.75 -20.02 11.50
C MET A 105 25.55 -18.88 12.13
N THR A 106 26.79 -19.15 12.49
CA THR A 106 27.71 -18.15 13.01
C THR A 106 28.67 -17.67 11.92
N THR A 107 28.89 -16.36 11.88
CA THR A 107 29.89 -15.71 11.04
C THR A 107 30.80 -14.82 11.90
N THR A 108 31.98 -14.51 11.39
CA THR A 108 32.91 -13.60 12.08
C THR A 108 32.84 -12.22 11.44
N VAL A 109 32.43 -11.22 12.22
CA VAL A 109 32.33 -9.82 11.81
C VAL A 109 33.22 -8.99 12.73
N ARG A 110 34.24 -8.31 12.19
CA ARG A 110 35.16 -7.44 12.95
C ARG A 110 35.69 -8.09 14.24
N HIS A 111 36.17 -9.34 14.12
CA HIS A 111 36.69 -10.16 15.24
C HIS A 111 35.66 -10.58 16.31
N ARG A 112 34.36 -10.40 16.06
CA ARG A 112 33.29 -10.91 16.93
C ARG A 112 32.46 -11.95 16.20
N THR A 113 32.03 -12.98 16.93
CA THR A 113 31.08 -13.97 16.42
C THR A 113 29.69 -13.35 16.41
N LYS A 114 29.02 -13.40 15.25
CA LYS A 114 27.64 -12.95 15.06
C LYS A 114 26.82 -14.09 14.49
N THR A 115 25.59 -14.25 14.99
CA THR A 115 24.63 -15.18 14.39
C THR A 115 23.99 -14.53 13.17
N ILE A 116 23.95 -15.25 12.06
CA ILE A 116 23.33 -14.83 10.80
C ILE A 116 22.39 -15.92 10.30
N THR A 117 21.33 -15.50 9.62
CA THR A 117 20.33 -16.43 9.08
C THR A 117 20.79 -16.93 7.72
N VAL A 118 20.98 -18.24 7.58
CA VAL A 118 21.28 -18.88 6.30
C VAL A 118 20.00 -19.45 5.70
N ILE A 119 19.75 -19.15 4.44
CA ILE A 119 18.60 -19.66 3.69
C ILE A 119 19.11 -20.49 2.53
N THR A 120 18.38 -21.55 2.18
CA THR A 120 18.72 -22.40 1.04
C THR A 120 17.90 -22.05 -0.19
N ALA A 121 18.54 -22.08 -1.35
CA ALA A 121 17.89 -21.82 -2.64
C ALA A 121 18.45 -22.73 -3.75
N GLY A 122 17.71 -22.83 -4.85
CA GLY A 122 18.10 -23.58 -6.04
C GLY A 122 18.78 -22.73 -7.11
N ALA A 123 19.11 -23.37 -8.23
CA ALA A 123 19.56 -22.67 -9.43
C ALA A 123 18.35 -22.15 -10.20
N GLY A 124 18.42 -20.90 -10.68
CA GLY A 124 17.40 -20.33 -11.56
C GLY A 124 16.35 -19.48 -10.86
N VAL A 125 15.22 -19.30 -11.57
CA VAL A 125 14.14 -18.36 -11.25
C VAL A 125 13.14 -18.99 -10.29
N GLY A 126 12.72 -18.27 -9.24
CA GLY A 126 11.56 -18.66 -8.44
C GLY A 126 11.60 -18.25 -6.98
N PHE A 127 12.68 -18.56 -6.26
CA PHE A 127 12.77 -18.25 -4.82
C PHE A 127 13.53 -16.96 -4.52
N ASP A 128 14.46 -16.56 -5.40
CA ASP A 128 15.24 -15.32 -5.27
C ASP A 128 14.96 -14.39 -6.45
N ALA A 129 13.69 -14.02 -6.62
CA ALA A 129 13.26 -13.04 -7.62
C ALA A 129 13.70 -11.61 -7.29
N SER A 130 14.30 -11.40 -6.11
CA SER A 130 14.97 -10.16 -5.73
C SER A 130 15.95 -9.73 -6.81
N ALA A 131 15.92 -8.45 -7.16
CA ALA A 131 16.92 -7.84 -8.03
C ALA A 131 18.31 -7.99 -7.38
N LEU A 132 19.34 -8.23 -8.17
CA LEU A 132 20.72 -8.21 -7.69
C LEU A 132 21.31 -6.82 -7.89
N GLU A 133 22.01 -6.29 -6.88
CA GLU A 133 22.81 -5.07 -7.00
C GLU A 133 24.15 -5.38 -7.69
N ALA A 134 24.72 -6.55 -7.42
CA ALA A 134 25.99 -6.98 -7.99
C ALA A 134 26.07 -8.51 -8.14
N GLY A 135 26.89 -8.95 -9.10
CA GLY A 135 27.19 -10.37 -9.33
C GLY A 135 26.10 -11.12 -10.10
N ARG A 136 25.90 -12.39 -9.76
CA ARG A 136 25.01 -13.31 -10.48
C ARG A 136 24.31 -14.29 -9.54
N ARG A 137 23.28 -14.96 -10.06
CA ARG A 137 22.60 -16.09 -9.40
C ARG A 137 23.43 -17.38 -9.50
N PHE A 138 23.02 -18.39 -8.73
CA PHE A 138 23.59 -19.73 -8.81
C PHE A 138 23.33 -20.38 -10.17
N THR A 139 24.36 -21.03 -10.70
CA THR A 139 24.23 -21.85 -11.90
C THR A 139 23.77 -23.27 -11.54
N PRO A 140 23.07 -23.99 -12.44
CA PRO A 140 22.68 -25.39 -12.20
C PRO A 140 23.88 -26.29 -11.88
N LEU A 141 25.04 -26.03 -12.50
CA LEU A 141 26.26 -26.78 -12.26
C LEU A 141 26.80 -26.57 -10.83
N GLU A 142 26.78 -25.34 -10.31
CA GLU A 142 27.23 -25.05 -8.94
C GLU A 142 26.36 -25.74 -7.90
N VAL A 143 25.04 -25.73 -8.11
CA VAL A 143 24.09 -26.41 -7.23
C VAL A 143 24.31 -27.93 -7.30
N ALA A 144 24.39 -28.51 -8.50
CA ALA A 144 24.63 -29.94 -8.68
C ALA A 144 25.98 -30.41 -8.11
N ALA A 145 27.02 -29.57 -8.22
CA ALA A 145 28.38 -29.88 -7.76
C ALA A 145 28.63 -29.54 -6.27
N HIS A 146 27.59 -29.19 -5.50
CA HIS A 146 27.70 -28.87 -4.07
C HIS A 146 28.76 -27.78 -3.79
N ARG A 147 28.84 -26.76 -4.66
CA ARG A 147 29.82 -25.68 -4.52
C ARG A 147 29.48 -24.80 -3.32
N HIS A 148 30.48 -24.47 -2.51
CA HIS A 148 30.36 -23.51 -1.40
C HIS A 148 30.34 -22.07 -1.93
N VAL A 149 29.20 -21.68 -2.49
CA VAL A 149 28.94 -20.31 -2.97
C VAL A 149 27.76 -19.71 -2.23
N CYS A 150 27.72 -18.38 -2.12
CA CYS A 150 26.62 -17.69 -1.44
C CYS A 150 26.19 -16.39 -2.13
N ILE A 151 24.95 -15.99 -1.88
CA ILE A 151 24.40 -14.69 -2.24
C ILE A 151 24.05 -13.97 -0.94
N LEU A 152 24.49 -12.72 -0.80
CA LEU A 152 24.26 -11.93 0.41
C LEU A 152 23.05 -11.03 0.24
N SER A 153 22.24 -10.88 1.29
CA SER A 153 21.29 -9.78 1.36
C SER A 153 22.02 -8.44 1.46
N TYR A 154 21.34 -7.35 1.11
CA TYR A 154 21.89 -5.99 1.24
C TYR A 154 22.40 -5.71 2.67
N ASP A 155 21.61 -6.08 3.68
CA ASP A 155 21.94 -5.87 5.09
C ASP A 155 23.07 -6.81 5.54
N ALA A 156 23.04 -8.09 5.12
CA ALA A 156 24.13 -9.03 5.41
C ALA A 156 25.47 -8.54 4.82
N ARG A 157 25.46 -8.00 3.61
CA ARG A 157 26.65 -7.41 2.99
C ARG A 157 27.18 -6.25 3.84
N ASN A 158 26.33 -5.32 4.26
CA ASN A 158 26.75 -4.13 5.01
C ASN A 158 27.16 -4.43 6.47
N THR A 159 26.68 -5.54 7.01
CA THR A 159 27.08 -6.02 8.33
C THR A 159 28.40 -6.78 8.26
N ILE A 160 28.55 -7.74 7.34
CA ILE A 160 29.74 -8.58 7.23
C ILE A 160 30.91 -7.79 6.64
N PHE A 161 30.64 -6.96 5.64
CA PHE A 161 31.62 -6.11 4.95
C PHE A 161 31.31 -4.64 5.18
N SER A 162 32.30 -3.77 4.96
CA SER A 162 32.07 -2.32 5.01
C SER A 162 31.05 -1.87 3.94
N PRO A 163 30.18 -0.89 4.24
CA PRO A 163 29.28 -0.30 3.25
C PRO A 163 30.06 0.17 2.02
N GLY A 164 29.57 -0.15 0.83
CA GLY A 164 30.17 0.23 -0.46
C GLY A 164 31.25 -0.71 -1.03
N ALA A 165 31.74 -1.71 -0.27
CA ALA A 165 32.75 -2.63 -0.77
C ALA A 165 32.27 -3.54 -1.92
N ALA A 166 33.10 -3.74 -2.94
CA ALA A 166 32.90 -4.79 -3.95
C ALA A 166 33.21 -6.15 -3.32
N VAL A 167 32.17 -6.93 -3.03
CA VAL A 167 32.29 -8.18 -2.25
C VAL A 167 32.23 -9.45 -3.10
N THR A 168 31.88 -9.34 -4.39
CA THR A 168 31.83 -10.49 -5.29
C THR A 168 33.22 -11.12 -5.46
N GLY A 169 33.33 -12.44 -5.28
CA GLY A 169 34.59 -13.18 -5.27
C GLY A 169 35.24 -13.29 -3.88
N SER A 170 34.81 -12.48 -2.91
CA SER A 170 35.29 -12.59 -1.52
C SER A 170 34.71 -13.83 -0.84
N SER A 171 35.39 -14.32 0.20
CA SER A 171 34.94 -15.46 0.99
C SER A 171 34.31 -15.03 2.32
N VAL A 172 33.16 -15.62 2.66
CA VAL A 172 32.48 -15.47 3.94
C VAL A 172 32.60 -16.78 4.71
N ARG A 173 32.96 -16.69 5.99
CA ARG A 173 33.05 -17.87 6.86
C ARG A 173 31.72 -18.09 7.58
N LEU A 174 31.07 -19.22 7.33
CA LEU A 174 29.83 -19.64 8.00
C LEU A 174 30.07 -20.96 8.72
N ASN A 175 29.86 -21.01 10.05
CA ASN A 175 30.06 -22.19 10.90
C ASN A 175 31.40 -22.93 10.67
N GLY A 176 32.46 -22.19 10.35
CA GLY A 176 33.78 -22.75 10.12
C GLY A 176 34.14 -22.97 8.64
N SER A 177 33.17 -23.07 7.73
CA SER A 177 33.37 -23.30 6.30
C SER A 177 33.38 -21.99 5.50
N TYR A 178 34.13 -21.96 4.38
CA TYR A 178 34.28 -20.77 3.55
C TYR A 178 33.38 -20.82 2.31
N TYR A 179 32.62 -19.76 2.08
CA TYR A 179 31.69 -19.60 0.97
C TYR A 179 32.08 -18.41 0.10
N THR A 180 32.20 -18.62 -1.21
CA THR A 180 32.50 -17.53 -2.14
C THR A 180 31.24 -16.75 -2.48
N VAL A 181 31.28 -15.43 -2.31
CA VAL A 181 30.17 -14.53 -2.64
C VAL A 181 30.06 -14.39 -4.16
N VAL A 182 28.96 -14.87 -4.74
CA VAL A 182 28.70 -14.78 -6.19
C VAL A 182 27.72 -13.68 -6.56
N GLY A 183 26.95 -13.18 -5.59
CA GLY A 183 25.99 -12.10 -5.80
C GLY A 183 25.60 -11.38 -4.52
N VAL A 184 25.03 -10.18 -4.69
CA VAL A 184 24.46 -9.36 -3.63
C VAL A 184 23.07 -8.91 -4.07
N GLN A 185 22.07 -9.19 -3.25
CA GLN A 185 20.70 -8.72 -3.47
C GLN A 185 20.67 -7.20 -3.33
N ALA A 186 19.88 -6.55 -4.20
CA ALA A 186 19.60 -5.14 -4.10
C ALA A 186 18.89 -4.84 -2.78
N LYS A 187 19.10 -3.62 -2.29
CA LYS A 187 18.36 -3.10 -1.14
C LYS A 187 16.87 -3.37 -1.36
N PRO A 188 16.20 -4.10 -0.45
CA PRO A 188 14.79 -4.37 -0.60
C PRO A 188 14.07 -3.03 -0.68
N LEU A 189 13.20 -2.89 -1.68
CA LEU A 189 12.19 -1.85 -1.67
C LEU A 189 11.42 -2.10 -0.37
N ASN A 190 11.62 -1.23 0.62
CA ASN A 190 10.90 -1.16 1.88
C ASN A 190 11.49 -1.77 3.16
N ALA A 191 12.81 -1.67 3.30
CA ALA A 191 13.58 -2.05 4.48
C ALA A 191 13.09 -1.51 5.86
N GLY A 192 12.19 -0.53 5.96
CA GLY A 192 11.80 0.09 7.24
C GLY A 192 10.38 -0.21 7.73
N LEU A 193 9.46 -0.74 6.91
CA LEU A 193 8.06 -0.95 7.31
C LEU A 193 7.81 -2.31 8.00
N LEU A 194 8.66 -3.31 7.73
CA LEU A 194 8.51 -4.70 8.20
C LEU A 194 9.81 -5.32 8.76
N GLN A 195 10.90 -4.55 8.86
CA GLN A 195 12.13 -5.06 9.46
C GLN A 195 12.02 -5.03 10.98
N SER A 196 11.76 -6.19 11.57
CA SER A 196 12.37 -6.54 12.85
C SER A 196 13.87 -6.70 12.64
N ASP A 197 14.68 -6.17 13.58
CA ASP A 197 16.15 -6.20 13.64
C ASP A 197 16.82 -7.60 13.46
N SER A 198 16.04 -8.66 13.32
CA SER A 198 16.47 -10.06 13.41
C SER A 198 16.20 -10.91 12.16
N GLY A 199 15.71 -10.31 11.05
CA GLY A 199 15.34 -11.06 9.83
C GLY A 199 15.96 -10.59 8.51
N SER A 200 16.66 -9.45 8.47
CA SER A 200 17.12 -8.83 7.22
C SER A 200 18.53 -9.26 6.78
N GLU A 201 19.35 -9.74 7.72
CA GLU A 201 20.68 -10.27 7.47
C GLU A 201 20.60 -11.75 7.08
N THR A 202 20.47 -12.00 5.78
CA THR A 202 20.38 -13.36 5.25
C THR A 202 21.53 -13.68 4.30
N VAL A 203 22.00 -14.92 4.37
CA VAL A 203 22.97 -15.48 3.43
C VAL A 203 22.31 -16.67 2.74
N THR A 204 22.16 -16.56 1.43
CA THR A 204 21.55 -17.62 0.63
C THR A 204 22.64 -18.56 0.12
N VAL A 205 22.44 -19.87 0.25
CA VAL A 205 23.35 -20.93 -0.21
C VAL A 205 22.62 -22.00 -1.02
N PRO A 206 23.31 -22.80 -1.86
CA PRO A 206 22.67 -23.92 -2.57
C PRO A 206 22.00 -24.92 -1.62
N TYR A 207 20.76 -25.32 -1.92
CA TYR A 207 20.03 -26.31 -1.12
C TYR A 207 20.70 -27.68 -1.06
N THR A 208 21.58 -27.99 -2.02
CA THR A 208 22.35 -29.24 -2.04
C THR A 208 23.34 -29.35 -0.88
N LEU A 209 23.64 -28.25 -0.19
CA LEU A 209 24.49 -28.24 1.01
C LEU A 209 23.75 -28.62 2.30
N ILE A 210 22.42 -28.78 2.27
CA ILE A 210 21.61 -29.16 3.43
C ILE A 210 22.16 -30.39 4.19
N PRO A 211 22.57 -31.48 3.51
CA PRO A 211 23.15 -32.65 4.19
C PRO A 211 24.49 -32.35 4.88
N GLU A 212 25.30 -31.43 4.36
CA GLU A 212 26.57 -31.03 4.98
C GLU A 212 26.35 -30.30 6.30
N PHE A 213 25.17 -29.70 6.48
CA PHE A 213 24.75 -29.07 7.73
C PHE A 213 24.19 -30.06 8.75
N GLY A 214 24.16 -31.36 8.43
CA GLY A 214 23.61 -32.41 9.29
C GLY A 214 22.09 -32.53 9.27
N TYR A 215 21.43 -31.87 8.31
CA TYR A 215 19.98 -31.92 8.17
C TYR A 215 19.55 -32.86 7.04
N SER A 216 18.53 -33.66 7.30
CA SER A 216 17.86 -34.48 6.27
C SER A 216 16.47 -33.94 5.91
N TYR A 217 15.87 -33.18 6.82
CA TYR A 217 14.53 -32.61 6.70
C TYR A 217 14.60 -31.11 6.40
N VAL A 218 13.57 -30.61 5.72
CA VAL A 218 13.47 -29.22 5.28
C VAL A 218 12.17 -28.60 5.80
N ALA A 219 12.14 -27.27 5.86
CA ALA A 219 10.96 -26.55 6.35
C ALA A 219 9.77 -26.67 5.40
N GLY A 220 10.03 -26.83 4.10
CA GLY A 220 9.03 -27.02 3.08
C GLY A 220 9.63 -27.08 1.67
N LEU A 221 8.78 -27.21 0.67
CA LEU A 221 9.13 -27.11 -0.74
C LEU A 221 8.52 -25.84 -1.33
N SER A 222 9.33 -25.04 -2.02
CA SER A 222 8.86 -23.98 -2.91
C SER A 222 8.64 -24.56 -4.30
N ILE A 223 7.40 -24.51 -4.77
CA ILE A 223 6.95 -25.00 -6.08
C ILE A 223 6.82 -23.80 -7.00
N VAL A 224 7.74 -23.66 -7.95
CA VAL A 224 7.79 -22.53 -8.88
C VAL A 224 7.00 -22.88 -10.14
N SER A 225 5.96 -22.11 -10.41
CA SER A 225 4.96 -22.35 -11.45
C SER A 225 4.61 -21.07 -12.19
N ASP A 226 3.69 -21.15 -13.16
CA ASP A 226 3.09 -19.95 -13.73
C ASP A 226 2.09 -19.30 -12.75
N PRO A 227 2.00 -17.96 -12.67
CA PRO A 227 1.16 -17.24 -11.70
C PRO A 227 -0.31 -17.66 -11.69
N GLU A 228 -0.83 -18.15 -12.82
CA GLU A 228 -2.21 -18.61 -12.98
C GLU A 228 -2.46 -20.00 -12.37
N HIS A 229 -1.42 -20.83 -12.24
CA HIS A 229 -1.54 -22.25 -11.83
C HIS A 229 -0.89 -22.56 -10.47
N VAL A 230 -0.38 -21.55 -9.75
CA VAL A 230 0.38 -21.71 -8.49
C VAL A 230 -0.32 -22.62 -7.48
N THR A 231 -1.60 -22.38 -7.19
CA THR A 231 -2.36 -23.18 -6.21
C THR A 231 -2.62 -24.61 -6.71
N GLN A 232 -2.86 -24.79 -8.01
CA GLN A 232 -3.10 -26.10 -8.61
C GLN A 232 -1.83 -26.96 -8.55
N ASP A 233 -0.69 -26.38 -8.89
CA ASP A 233 0.60 -27.07 -8.86
C ASP A 233 1.08 -27.34 -7.43
N GLY A 234 0.81 -26.42 -6.49
CA GLY A 234 1.03 -26.65 -5.05
C GLY A 234 0.22 -27.85 -4.55
N ASN A 235 -1.04 -27.98 -4.94
CA ASN A 235 -1.87 -29.14 -4.60
C ASN A 235 -1.38 -30.43 -5.27
N ALA A 236 -0.94 -30.37 -6.52
CA ALA A 236 -0.34 -31.53 -7.19
C ALA A 236 0.94 -31.99 -6.48
N ALA A 237 1.76 -31.05 -5.99
CA ALA A 237 2.93 -31.35 -5.17
C ALA A 237 2.57 -32.00 -3.83
N ILE A 238 1.47 -31.58 -3.20
CA ILE A 238 0.93 -32.23 -1.99
C ILE A 238 0.53 -33.67 -2.27
N ASP A 239 -0.15 -33.93 -3.38
CA ASP A 239 -0.55 -35.29 -3.76
C ASP A 239 0.66 -36.18 -4.08
N ALA A 240 1.72 -35.62 -4.66
CA ALA A 240 2.99 -36.31 -4.82
C ALA A 240 3.62 -36.66 -3.46
N LEU A 241 3.68 -35.71 -2.52
CA LEU A 241 4.20 -35.96 -1.16
C LEU A 241 3.39 -37.00 -0.39
N LYS A 242 2.06 -37.02 -0.51
CA LYS A 242 1.20 -38.07 0.06
C LYS A 242 1.48 -39.45 -0.51
N LYS A 243 1.85 -39.55 -1.80
CA LYS A 243 2.26 -40.83 -2.40
C LYS A 243 3.61 -41.32 -1.85
N ILE A 244 4.52 -40.39 -1.52
CA ILE A 244 5.86 -40.71 -0.99
C ILE A 244 5.78 -41.09 0.50
N HIS A 245 5.07 -40.30 1.32
CA HIS A 245 5.04 -40.45 2.78
C HIS A 245 3.80 -41.20 3.30
N GLY A 246 2.85 -41.51 2.43
CA GLY A 246 1.60 -42.18 2.77
C GLY A 246 0.41 -41.21 2.91
N GLN A 247 -0.79 -41.72 2.65
CA GLN A 247 -2.02 -40.92 2.58
C GLN A 247 -2.46 -40.31 3.93
N ARG A 248 -1.88 -40.77 5.04
CA ARG A 248 -2.14 -40.21 6.39
C ARG A 248 -1.38 -38.91 6.65
N SER A 249 -0.30 -38.65 5.90
CA SER A 249 0.46 -37.42 6.01
C SER A 249 -0.35 -36.23 5.48
N GLN A 250 -0.43 -35.18 6.26
CA GLN A 250 -1.14 -33.97 5.94
C GLN A 250 -0.16 -32.85 5.62
N TYR A 251 -0.26 -32.35 4.40
CA TYR A 251 0.44 -31.16 3.96
C TYR A 251 -0.56 -30.03 3.78
N GLN A 252 -0.06 -28.82 3.80
CA GLN A 252 -0.82 -27.64 3.44
C GLN A 252 -0.03 -26.82 2.44
N GLU A 253 -0.78 -26.32 1.48
CA GLU A 253 -0.34 -25.30 0.55
C GLU A 253 -0.46 -23.97 1.30
N ARG A 254 0.61 -23.17 1.27
CA ARG A 254 0.58 -21.78 1.69
C ARG A 254 0.83 -20.95 0.44
N ASP A 255 -0.26 -20.60 -0.22
CA ASP A 255 -0.19 -19.67 -1.34
C ASP A 255 0.13 -18.29 -0.75
N ILE A 256 1.24 -17.71 -1.19
CA ILE A 256 1.58 -16.35 -0.81
C ILE A 256 0.49 -15.39 -1.34
N LYS A 257 -0.27 -15.73 -2.40
CA LYS A 257 -1.49 -15.00 -2.79
C LYS A 257 -2.52 -14.89 -1.68
N THR A 258 -2.80 -15.95 -0.91
CA THR A 258 -3.81 -15.87 0.16
C THR A 258 -3.37 -14.95 1.30
N LEU A 259 -2.06 -14.92 1.60
CA LEU A 259 -1.47 -13.94 2.51
C LEU A 259 -1.60 -12.52 1.94
N ASN A 260 -1.35 -12.35 0.63
CA ASN A 260 -1.44 -11.08 -0.07
C ASN A 260 -2.86 -10.52 -0.08
N GLU A 261 -3.85 -11.36 -0.38
CA GLU A 261 -5.27 -11.01 -0.35
C GLU A 261 -5.71 -10.63 1.07
N GLY A 262 -5.21 -11.34 2.09
CA GLY A 262 -5.45 -11.00 3.49
C GLY A 262 -4.95 -9.59 3.84
N ILE A 263 -3.70 -9.26 3.48
CA ILE A 263 -3.12 -7.94 3.74
C ILE A 263 -3.85 -6.84 2.95
N ALA A 264 -4.10 -7.07 1.66
CA ALA A 264 -4.84 -6.13 0.82
C ALA A 264 -6.26 -5.87 1.35
N LYS A 265 -6.93 -6.91 1.88
CA LYS A 265 -8.24 -6.79 2.53
C LYS A 265 -8.19 -5.95 3.79
N VAL A 266 -7.15 -6.10 4.64
CA VAL A 266 -6.96 -5.25 5.82
C VAL A 266 -6.82 -3.78 5.41
N PHE A 267 -5.99 -3.46 4.42
CA PHE A 267 -5.85 -2.09 3.92
C PHE A 267 -7.16 -1.54 3.35
N THR A 268 -7.89 -2.36 2.60
CA THR A 268 -9.20 -1.97 2.05
C THR A 268 -10.19 -1.63 3.17
N VAL A 269 -10.25 -2.43 4.23
CA VAL A 269 -11.10 -2.18 5.39
C VAL A 269 -10.67 -0.90 6.12
N LEU A 270 -9.36 -0.71 6.35
CA LEU A 270 -8.83 0.50 6.98
C LEU A 270 -9.17 1.76 6.16
N THR A 271 -8.94 1.73 4.85
CA THR A 271 -9.31 2.83 3.95
C THR A 271 -10.81 3.10 3.98
N GLY A 272 -11.63 2.05 4.05
CA GLY A 272 -13.09 2.18 4.19
C GLY A 272 -13.51 2.86 5.50
N VAL A 273 -13.00 2.40 6.65
CA VAL A 273 -13.29 2.99 7.96
C VAL A 273 -12.89 4.46 8.01
N ILE A 274 -11.69 4.78 7.54
CA ILE A 274 -11.21 6.16 7.53
C ILE A 274 -12.03 7.01 6.54
N GLY A 275 -12.42 6.46 5.40
CA GLY A 275 -13.33 7.11 4.46
C GLY A 275 -14.68 7.48 5.10
N VAL A 276 -15.25 6.61 5.94
CA VAL A 276 -16.47 6.91 6.70
C VAL A 276 -16.25 8.06 7.69
N ILE A 277 -15.16 8.02 8.46
CA ILE A 277 -14.80 9.09 9.42
C ILE A 277 -14.67 10.43 8.69
N ALA A 278 -13.99 10.42 7.56
CA ALA A 278 -13.78 11.62 6.76
C ALA A 278 -15.09 12.13 6.11
N GLY A 279 -15.99 11.22 5.74
CA GLY A 279 -17.36 11.56 5.33
C GLY A 279 -18.18 12.23 6.45
N ILE A 280 -18.02 11.81 7.71
CA ILE A 280 -18.65 12.47 8.86
C ILE A 280 -18.08 13.88 9.04
N SER A 281 -16.75 14.05 8.97
CA SER A 281 -16.12 15.37 9.04
C SER A 281 -16.62 16.32 7.96
N LEU A 282 -16.88 15.79 6.76
CA LEU A 282 -17.48 16.55 5.67
C LEU A 282 -18.91 16.98 6.00
N LEU A 283 -19.76 16.08 6.52
CA LEU A 283 -21.14 16.43 6.90
C LEU A 283 -21.15 17.57 7.92
N VAL A 284 -20.25 17.52 8.92
CA VAL A 284 -20.09 18.60 9.90
C VAL A 284 -19.67 19.91 9.22
N GLY A 285 -18.72 19.85 8.28
CA GLY A 285 -18.33 21.02 7.47
C GLY A 285 -19.48 21.59 6.62
N GLY A 286 -20.26 20.73 5.98
CA GLY A 286 -21.43 21.09 5.17
C GLY A 286 -22.53 21.76 6.00
N VAL A 287 -22.83 21.22 7.19
CA VAL A 287 -23.76 21.84 8.14
C VAL A 287 -23.27 23.23 8.55
N GLY A 288 -21.96 23.40 8.75
CA GLY A 288 -21.35 24.70 9.03
C GLY A 288 -21.60 25.73 7.92
N ILE A 289 -21.42 25.33 6.66
CA ILE A 289 -21.69 26.17 5.48
C ILE A 289 -23.18 26.54 5.44
N MET A 290 -24.08 25.57 5.62
CA MET A 290 -25.52 25.81 5.65
C MET A 290 -25.90 26.83 6.73
N ASN A 291 -25.36 26.68 7.94
CA ASN A 291 -25.71 27.56 9.06
C ASN A 291 -25.25 29.00 8.81
N ILE A 292 -24.03 29.19 8.32
CA ILE A 292 -23.55 30.54 8.02
C ILE A 292 -24.29 31.13 6.82
N MET A 293 -24.66 30.34 5.82
CA MET A 293 -25.51 30.83 4.74
C MET A 293 -26.89 31.27 5.24
N LEU A 294 -27.51 30.54 6.19
CA LEU A 294 -28.77 30.97 6.80
C LEU A 294 -28.62 32.31 7.53
N VAL A 295 -27.53 32.50 8.28
CA VAL A 295 -27.22 33.77 8.93
C VAL A 295 -27.01 34.88 7.89
N SER A 296 -26.30 34.61 6.80
CA SER A 296 -26.12 35.58 5.70
C SER A 296 -27.42 35.94 4.98
N VAL A 297 -28.36 35.00 4.86
CA VAL A 297 -29.71 35.30 4.34
C VAL A 297 -30.44 36.24 5.30
N THR A 298 -30.35 36.01 6.61
CA THR A 298 -31.00 36.88 7.61
C THR A 298 -30.39 38.29 7.64
N GLU A 299 -29.07 38.42 7.53
CA GLU A 299 -28.40 39.73 7.47
C GLU A 299 -28.72 40.50 6.18
N ARG A 300 -28.89 39.79 5.05
CA ARG A 300 -29.20 40.39 3.74
C ARG A 300 -30.71 40.44 3.44
N THR A 301 -31.58 40.17 4.42
CA THR A 301 -33.05 40.07 4.21
C THR A 301 -33.62 41.32 3.52
N ARG A 302 -33.25 42.52 3.99
CA ARG A 302 -33.71 43.80 3.43
C ARG A 302 -33.22 44.01 2.00
N GLU A 303 -31.97 43.65 1.69
CA GLU A 303 -31.39 43.73 0.34
C GLU A 303 -32.12 42.79 -0.64
N ILE A 304 -32.44 41.57 -0.21
CA ILE A 304 -33.22 40.59 -0.99
C ILE A 304 -34.63 41.13 -1.27
N GLY A 305 -35.27 41.75 -0.27
CA GLY A 305 -36.58 42.38 -0.38
C GLY A 305 -36.59 43.49 -1.43
N ILE A 306 -35.58 44.37 -1.43
CA ILE A 306 -35.44 45.44 -2.43
C ILE A 306 -35.27 44.85 -3.83
N ARG A 307 -34.42 43.84 -4.03
CA ARG A 307 -34.23 43.20 -5.35
C ARG A 307 -35.53 42.59 -5.89
N LYS A 308 -36.30 41.91 -5.04
CA LYS A 308 -37.59 41.34 -5.43
C LYS A 308 -38.64 42.41 -5.73
N ALA A 309 -38.67 43.50 -4.95
CA ALA A 309 -39.58 44.62 -5.21
C ALA A 309 -39.31 45.32 -6.55
N VAL A 310 -38.05 45.33 -7.00
CA VAL A 310 -37.63 45.86 -8.31
C VAL A 310 -37.83 44.84 -9.45
N GLY A 311 -38.29 43.61 -9.14
CA GLY A 311 -38.70 42.62 -10.13
C GLY A 311 -37.77 41.42 -10.33
N ALA A 312 -36.80 41.18 -9.43
CA ALA A 312 -35.97 39.97 -9.51
C ALA A 312 -36.81 38.69 -9.33
N ALA A 313 -36.62 37.71 -10.21
CA ALA A 313 -37.34 36.43 -10.10
C ALA A 313 -36.82 35.62 -8.91
N ARG A 314 -37.66 34.71 -8.37
CA ARG A 314 -37.24 33.77 -7.31
C ARG A 314 -36.02 32.95 -7.72
N THR A 315 -35.96 32.57 -9.00
CA THR A 315 -34.83 31.85 -9.61
C THR A 315 -33.55 32.68 -9.65
N ASP A 316 -33.63 34.01 -9.81
CA ASP A 316 -32.44 34.87 -9.78
C ASP A 316 -31.83 34.87 -8.36
N ILE A 317 -32.66 34.99 -7.32
CA ILE A 317 -32.20 34.92 -5.92
C ILE A 317 -31.65 33.53 -5.57
N LEU A 318 -32.33 32.47 -6.02
CA LEU A 318 -31.87 31.10 -5.83
C LEU A 318 -30.48 30.88 -6.44
N LEU A 319 -30.30 31.25 -7.72
CA LEU A 319 -29.04 31.08 -8.44
C LEU A 319 -27.91 31.91 -7.82
N GLN A 320 -28.21 33.11 -7.32
CA GLN A 320 -27.24 33.93 -6.60
C GLN A 320 -26.69 33.22 -5.36
N PHE A 321 -27.55 32.82 -4.43
CA PHE A 321 -27.12 32.14 -3.19
C PHE A 321 -26.50 30.77 -3.46
N LEU A 322 -27.03 30.01 -4.43
CA LEU A 322 -26.45 28.73 -4.82
C LEU A 322 -25.04 28.91 -5.42
N SER A 323 -24.83 29.96 -6.22
CA SER A 323 -23.50 30.28 -6.76
C SER A 323 -22.53 30.71 -5.65
N GLU A 324 -22.99 31.44 -4.64
CA GLU A 324 -22.19 31.80 -3.46
C GLU A 324 -21.75 30.55 -2.69
N ALA A 325 -22.68 29.62 -2.44
CA ALA A 325 -22.38 28.32 -1.84
C ALA A 325 -21.38 27.52 -2.67
N LEU A 326 -21.58 27.46 -3.99
CA LEU A 326 -20.73 26.72 -4.92
C LEU A 326 -19.31 27.27 -4.94
N VAL A 327 -19.13 28.59 -5.03
CA VAL A 327 -17.80 29.21 -5.02
C VAL A 327 -17.09 28.96 -3.69
N MET A 328 -17.80 29.06 -2.55
CA MET A 328 -17.22 28.71 -1.24
C MET A 328 -16.78 27.24 -1.18
N CYS A 329 -17.60 26.32 -1.68
CA CYS A 329 -17.28 24.90 -1.65
C CYS A 329 -16.14 24.53 -2.61
N LEU A 330 -16.08 25.15 -3.79
CA LEU A 330 -15.00 24.94 -4.75
C LEU A 330 -13.69 25.55 -4.24
N ALA A 331 -13.72 26.75 -3.67
CA ALA A 331 -12.54 27.37 -3.07
C ALA A 331 -12.01 26.56 -1.88
N GLY A 332 -12.89 26.18 -0.95
CA GLY A 332 -12.52 25.33 0.18
C GLY A 332 -12.05 23.93 -0.24
N GLY A 333 -12.69 23.35 -1.25
CA GLY A 333 -12.28 22.07 -1.85
C GLY A 333 -10.92 22.14 -2.53
N LEU A 334 -10.64 23.22 -3.26
CA LEU A 334 -9.34 23.44 -3.91
C LEU A 334 -8.22 23.64 -2.89
N ILE A 335 -8.46 24.45 -1.85
CA ILE A 335 -7.49 24.65 -0.75
C ILE A 335 -7.28 23.34 0.00
N GLY A 336 -8.34 22.59 0.29
CA GLY A 336 -8.29 21.26 0.88
C GLY A 336 -7.50 20.28 0.02
N LEU A 337 -7.71 20.28 -1.30
CA LEU A 337 -6.95 19.46 -2.25
C LEU A 337 -5.47 19.80 -2.24
N CYS A 338 -5.11 21.07 -2.39
CA CYS A 338 -3.70 21.50 -2.36
C CYS A 338 -3.04 21.17 -1.01
N GLY A 339 -3.72 21.45 0.10
CA GLY A 339 -3.23 21.14 1.44
C GLY A 339 -3.10 19.64 1.71
N GLY A 340 -4.10 18.85 1.28
CA GLY A 340 -4.12 17.40 1.42
C GLY A 340 -3.03 16.72 0.59
N VAL A 341 -2.81 17.18 -0.64
CA VAL A 341 -1.68 16.76 -1.49
C VAL A 341 -0.36 17.14 -0.84
N GLY A 342 -0.20 18.39 -0.39
CA GLY A 342 1.04 18.84 0.23
C GLY A 342 1.36 18.05 1.50
N LEU A 343 0.36 17.74 2.33
CA LEU A 343 0.50 16.86 3.49
C LEU A 343 0.83 15.43 3.08
N ALA A 344 0.18 14.89 2.04
CA ALA A 344 0.47 13.56 1.53
C ALA A 344 1.91 13.45 1.04
N GLU A 345 2.38 14.40 0.23
CA GLU A 345 3.77 14.44 -0.22
C GLU A 345 4.74 14.58 0.95
N LEU A 346 4.43 15.43 1.93
CA LEU A 346 5.27 15.59 3.11
C LEU A 346 5.38 14.27 3.89
N VAL A 347 4.27 13.59 4.16
CA VAL A 347 4.24 12.29 4.83
C VAL A 347 4.95 11.23 3.98
N ILE A 348 4.74 11.25 2.66
CA ILE A 348 5.37 10.30 1.75
C ILE A 348 6.88 10.50 1.73
N HIS A 349 7.39 11.72 1.58
CA HIS A 349 8.82 11.99 1.53
C HIS A 349 9.54 11.85 2.87
N THR A 350 8.89 12.22 3.97
CA THR A 350 9.54 12.22 5.29
C THR A 350 9.45 10.87 5.99
N LEU A 351 8.33 10.18 5.84
CA LEU A 351 8.02 8.96 6.61
C LEU A 351 8.06 7.75 5.71
N ILE A 352 7.27 7.75 4.63
CA ILE A 352 7.15 6.59 3.75
C ILE A 352 8.49 6.35 3.05
N ILE A 353 9.04 7.26 2.25
CA ILE A 353 10.30 7.07 1.51
C ILE A 353 11.48 6.73 2.45
N LYS A 354 11.52 7.24 3.69
CA LYS A 354 12.55 6.81 4.65
C LYS A 354 12.36 5.36 5.11
N LEU A 355 11.12 4.94 5.35
CA LEU A 355 10.76 3.58 5.77
C LEU A 355 10.66 2.60 4.60
N THR A 356 10.36 3.06 3.39
CA THR A 356 10.05 2.23 2.23
C THR A 356 11.13 2.34 1.16
N GLY A 357 11.90 3.43 1.08
CA GLY A 357 12.91 3.60 0.03
C GLY A 357 12.34 3.57 -1.39
N THR A 358 11.01 3.64 -1.55
CA THR A 358 10.30 3.62 -2.83
C THR A 358 9.61 4.93 -3.09
N VAL A 359 9.82 5.46 -4.29
CA VAL A 359 9.04 6.58 -4.82
C VAL A 359 7.77 5.97 -5.39
N VAL A 360 6.69 6.00 -4.62
CA VAL A 360 5.40 5.52 -5.11
C VAL A 360 4.71 6.68 -5.83
N ALA A 361 4.70 6.63 -7.16
CA ALA A 361 3.95 7.56 -7.99
C ALA A 361 2.44 7.28 -7.82
N PHE A 362 1.69 8.30 -7.41
CA PHE A 362 0.25 8.25 -7.26
C PHE A 362 -0.45 8.78 -8.52
N SER A 363 -1.63 8.23 -8.83
CA SER A 363 -2.45 8.75 -9.92
C SER A 363 -3.32 9.89 -9.40
N TRP A 364 -3.06 11.10 -9.90
CA TRP A 364 -3.76 12.32 -9.50
C TRP A 364 -5.22 12.36 -9.97
N ALA A 365 -5.52 11.68 -11.09
CA ALA A 365 -6.82 11.72 -11.74
C ALA A 365 -7.99 11.28 -10.84
N PRO A 366 -7.97 10.11 -10.17
CA PRO A 366 -9.08 9.69 -9.29
C PRO A 366 -9.24 10.61 -8.08
N ILE A 367 -8.14 11.10 -7.50
CA ILE A 367 -8.16 11.95 -6.30
C ILE A 367 -8.83 13.30 -6.60
N VAL A 368 -8.43 13.95 -7.70
CA VAL A 368 -9.00 15.23 -8.12
C VAL A 368 -10.47 15.06 -8.49
N THR A 369 -10.82 13.98 -9.19
CA THR A 369 -12.21 13.70 -9.59
C THR A 369 -13.10 13.53 -8.36
N ILE A 370 -12.64 12.77 -7.36
CA ILE A 370 -13.35 12.61 -6.08
C ILE A 370 -13.50 13.97 -5.41
N ALA A 371 -12.43 14.76 -5.26
CA ALA A 371 -12.51 16.07 -4.62
C ALA A 371 -13.53 17.01 -5.27
N VAL A 372 -13.54 17.10 -6.62
CA VAL A 372 -14.46 17.97 -7.35
C VAL A 372 -15.91 17.50 -7.22
N VAL A 373 -16.17 16.20 -7.43
CA VAL A 373 -17.53 15.63 -7.30
C VAL A 373 -18.06 15.82 -5.88
N PHE A 374 -17.19 15.63 -4.88
CA PHE A 374 -17.55 15.74 -3.48
C PHE A 374 -17.85 17.20 -3.08
N SER A 375 -16.99 18.15 -3.46
CA SER A 375 -17.23 19.59 -3.23
C SER A 375 -18.51 20.09 -3.90
N ALA A 376 -18.79 19.63 -5.14
CA ALA A 376 -20.02 19.96 -5.83
C ALA A 376 -21.26 19.37 -5.13
N GLY A 377 -21.17 18.12 -4.65
CA GLY A 377 -22.23 17.47 -3.89
C GLY A 377 -22.59 18.21 -2.59
N VAL A 378 -21.57 18.63 -1.82
CA VAL A 378 -21.76 19.41 -0.59
C VAL A 378 -22.41 20.76 -0.89
N ALA A 379 -21.92 21.47 -1.91
CA ALA A 379 -22.50 22.74 -2.34
C ALA A 379 -23.98 22.61 -2.69
N LEU A 380 -24.33 21.55 -3.42
CA LEU A 380 -25.70 21.30 -3.83
C LEU A 380 -26.59 21.01 -2.62
N VAL A 381 -26.20 20.08 -1.74
CA VAL A 381 -27.03 19.63 -0.61
C VAL A 381 -27.20 20.73 0.44
N PHE A 382 -26.09 21.34 0.87
CA PHE A 382 -26.10 22.30 1.97
C PHE A 382 -26.35 23.74 1.53
N GLY A 383 -26.13 24.06 0.25
CA GLY A 383 -26.42 25.36 -0.35
C GLY A 383 -27.85 25.52 -0.85
N THR A 384 -28.52 24.44 -1.29
CA THR A 384 -29.90 24.55 -1.78
C THR A 384 -30.88 24.99 -0.70
N TYR A 385 -30.81 24.42 0.51
CA TYR A 385 -31.74 24.79 1.59
C TYR A 385 -31.78 26.31 1.90
N PRO A 386 -30.65 26.97 2.20
CA PRO A 386 -30.64 28.42 2.44
C PRO A 386 -31.01 29.23 1.19
N ALA A 387 -30.58 28.80 -0.01
CA ALA A 387 -30.93 29.48 -1.26
C ALA A 387 -32.44 29.45 -1.53
N VAL A 388 -33.08 28.30 -1.29
CA VAL A 388 -34.53 28.15 -1.36
C VAL A 388 -35.17 29.09 -0.34
N ARG A 389 -34.75 29.05 0.93
CA ARG A 389 -35.32 29.92 1.96
C ARG A 389 -35.26 31.41 1.58
N ALA A 390 -34.14 31.88 1.05
CA ALA A 390 -34.00 33.25 0.54
C ALA A 390 -34.95 33.57 -0.63
N SER A 391 -35.08 32.63 -1.57
CA SER A 391 -35.94 32.78 -2.75
C SER A 391 -37.44 32.84 -2.42
N TYR A 392 -37.87 32.37 -1.25
CA TYR A 392 -39.27 32.39 -0.81
C TYR A 392 -39.65 33.57 0.11
N LEU A 393 -38.69 34.40 0.53
CA LEU A 393 -38.98 35.59 1.35
C LEU A 393 -39.97 36.57 0.68
N ASP A 394 -40.94 37.08 1.43
CA ASP A 394 -41.90 38.07 0.93
C ASP A 394 -41.26 39.48 0.90
N PRO A 395 -41.31 40.21 -0.23
CA PRO A 395 -40.75 41.55 -0.33
C PRO A 395 -41.28 42.53 0.73
N ILE A 396 -42.56 42.42 1.09
CA ILE A 396 -43.23 43.33 2.02
C ILE A 396 -42.71 43.08 3.45
N GLU A 397 -42.58 41.81 3.84
CA GLU A 397 -42.01 41.44 5.15
C GLU A 397 -40.53 41.82 5.26
N CYS A 398 -39.76 41.64 4.18
CA CYS A 398 -38.34 41.97 4.17
C CYS A 398 -38.05 43.47 4.37
N LEU A 399 -38.93 44.34 3.87
CA LEU A 399 -38.78 45.79 4.00
C LEU A 399 -39.20 46.32 5.38
N ARG A 400 -39.96 45.52 6.13
CA ARG A 400 -40.35 45.78 7.53
C ARG A 400 -39.35 45.25 8.55
N PHE A 401 -38.41 44.41 8.12
CA PHE A 401 -37.34 43.88 8.96
C PHE A 401 -36.31 45.00 9.25
N GLU A 402 -36.08 45.30 10.54
CA GLU A 402 -34.99 46.17 11.01
C GLU A 402 -33.64 45.45 11.01
#